data_AF-A0A258SQX6-F1
#
_entry.id   AF-A0A258SQX6-F1
#
_cell.length_a   1.000
_cell.length_b   1.000
_cell.length_c   1.000
_cell.angle_alpha   90.00
_cell.angle_beta   90.00
_cell.angle_gamma   90.00
#
_symmetry.space_group_name_H-M   'P 1'
#
loop_
_entity.id
_entity.type
_entity.pdbx_description
1 polymer ?
#
loop_
_entity_poly.entity_id
_entity_poly.type
_entity_poly.pdbx_seq_one_letter_code
_entity_poly.pdbx_strand_id
1 'polypeptide(L)' 'MSEAVSLPTLALTAGEPAGIGPDLCIALSHQELPCRLSVLGDIDVLRARAAQLDVRVNFITSEAVPAHQPGTLHVRHIPV' A
#
# COMPACT_ATOMS: atom_id res chain seq x y z
N MET A 1 -12.37 -3.90 31.07
CA MET A 1 -11.84 -2.72 30.34
C MET A 1 -11.08 -3.26 29.14
N SER A 2 -11.65 -3.16 27.94
CA SER A 2 -10.96 -3.54 26.71
C SER A 2 -9.94 -2.45 26.42
N GLU A 3 -8.64 -2.76 26.44
CA GLU A 3 -7.64 -1.85 25.87
C GLU A 3 -8.05 -1.55 24.43
N ALA A 4 -8.12 -0.28 24.07
CA ALA A 4 -8.23 0.12 22.68
C ALA A 4 -6.90 -0.25 22.03
N VAL A 5 -6.85 -1.40 21.34
CA VAL A 5 -5.65 -1.84 20.63
C VAL A 5 -5.36 -0.80 19.55
N SER A 6 -4.30 -0.01 19.75
CA SER A 6 -3.78 0.90 18.75
C SER A 6 -3.29 0.09 17.55
N LEU A 7 -3.84 0.34 16.36
CA LEU A 7 -3.37 -0.31 15.13
C LEU A 7 -1.89 0.03 14.88
N PRO A 8 -1.02 -0.97 14.70
CA PRO A 8 0.39 -0.73 14.38
C PRO A 8 0.51 -0.04 13.03
N THR A 9 1.50 0.85 12.89
CA THR A 9 1.85 1.48 11.61
C THR A 9 3.03 0.74 11.00
N LEU A 10 2.86 0.23 9.79
CA LEU A 10 3.84 -0.56 9.06
C LEU A 10 4.27 0.16 7.79
N ALA A 11 5.57 0.27 7.58
CA ALA A 11 6.15 0.69 6.33
C ALA A 11 6.59 -0.55 5.53
N LEU A 12 6.09 -0.69 4.30
CA LEU A 12 6.47 -1.74 3.37
C LEU A 12 7.23 -1.10 2.20
N THR A 13 8.47 -1.49 1.97
CA THR A 13 9.20 -1.02 0.78
C THR A 13 8.73 -1.79 -0.45
N ALA A 14 8.43 -1.08 -1.55
CA ALA A 14 8.00 -1.71 -2.80
C ALA A 14 9.13 -2.54 -3.46
N GLY A 15 10.39 -2.30 -3.05
CA GLY A 15 11.57 -2.97 -3.58
C GLY A 15 11.99 -2.40 -4.94
N GLU A 16 12.54 -3.27 -5.78
CA GLU A 16 12.98 -2.93 -7.14
C GLU A 16 11.76 -2.72 -8.07
N PRO A 17 11.62 -1.55 -8.74
CA PRO A 17 10.52 -1.27 -9.67
C PRO A 17 10.32 -2.30 -10.78
N ALA A 18 11.40 -2.87 -11.30
CA ALA A 18 11.34 -3.90 -12.34
C ALA A 18 11.00 -5.30 -11.81
N GLY A 19 11.02 -5.49 -10.49
CA GLY A 19 10.68 -6.75 -9.84
C GLY A 19 9.19 -6.99 -9.67
N ILE A 20 8.85 -8.02 -8.90
CA ILE A 20 7.44 -8.34 -8.55
C ILE A 20 6.97 -7.65 -7.27
N GLY A 21 7.84 -6.92 -6.57
CA GLY A 21 7.51 -6.23 -5.32
C GLY A 21 6.31 -5.27 -5.45
N PRO A 22 6.24 -4.41 -6.49
CA PRO A 22 5.07 -3.58 -6.76
C PRO A 22 3.78 -4.40 -6.92
N ASP A 23 3.85 -5.52 -7.64
CA ASP A 23 2.73 -6.41 -7.94
C ASP A 23 2.20 -7.05 -6.65
N LEU A 24 3.10 -7.47 -5.76
CA LEU A 24 2.75 -7.99 -4.44
C LEU A 24 2.13 -6.91 -3.54
N CYS A 25 2.63 -5.68 -3.59
CA CYS A 25 2.03 -4.55 -2.88
C CYS A 25 0.59 -4.28 -3.36
N ILE A 26 0.36 -4.35 -4.67
CA ILE A 26 -0.98 -4.23 -5.28
C ILE A 26 -1.89 -5.35 -4.82
N ALA A 27 -1.42 -6.61 -4.87
CA ALA A 27 -2.20 -7.75 -4.41
C ALA A 27 -2.55 -7.66 -2.91
N LEU A 28 -1.62 -7.16 -2.10
CA LEU A 28 -1.81 -6.95 -0.66
C LEU A 28 -2.90 -5.91 -0.35
N SER A 29 -3.15 -4.95 -1.25
CA SER A 29 -4.18 -3.92 -1.06
C SER A 29 -5.58 -4.50 -0.85
N HIS A 30 -5.86 -5.71 -1.36
CA HIS A 30 -7.15 -6.39 -1.24
C HIS A 30 -7.29 -7.27 0.02
N GLN A 31 -6.22 -7.44 0.80
CA GLN A 31 -6.27 -8.20 2.05
C GLN A 31 -6.88 -7.36 3.18
N GLU A 32 -7.51 -8.03 4.14
CA GLU A 32 -7.90 -7.40 5.40
C GLU A 32 -6.70 -7.44 6.36
N LEU A 33 -6.20 -6.26 6.74
CA LEU A 33 -4.99 -6.13 7.55
C LEU A 33 -5.30 -5.31 8.81
N PRO A 34 -5.02 -5.84 10.01
CA PRO A 34 -5.23 -5.12 11.27
C PRO A 34 -4.09 -4.13 11.53
N CYS A 35 -3.81 -3.23 10.59
CA CYS A 35 -2.73 -2.25 10.69
C CYS A 35 -3.03 -0.96 9.90
N ARG A 36 -2.12 -0.01 10.02
CA ARG A 36 -1.98 1.14 9.11
C ARG A 36 -0.79 0.82 8.20
N LEU A 37 -1.03 0.51 6.94
CA LEU A 37 0.03 0.12 5.99
C LEU A 37 0.38 1.30 5.10
N SER A 38 1.67 1.63 4.97
CA SER A 38 2.17 2.59 3.98
C SER A 38 3.22 1.92 3.10
N VAL A 39 2.97 1.86 1.80
CA VAL A 39 3.97 1.42 0.82
C VAL A 39 4.90 2.58 0.51
N LEU A 40 6.21 2.33 0.63
CA LEU A 40 7.26 3.27 0.27
C LEU A 40 7.77 2.92 -1.14
N GLY A 41 7.54 3.80 -2.10
CA GLY A 41 7.95 3.58 -3.48
C GLY A 41 7.33 4.56 -4.47
N ASP A 42 7.64 4.39 -5.74
CA ASP A 42 7.11 5.25 -6.79
C ASP A 42 5.63 4.91 -7.06
N ILE A 43 4.76 5.91 -6.98
CA ILE A 43 3.32 5.71 -7.15
C ILE A 43 2.97 5.47 -8.61
N ASP A 44 3.73 6.03 -9.55
CA ASP A 44 3.44 5.88 -10.97
C ASP A 44 3.86 4.50 -11.45
N VAL A 45 4.93 3.92 -10.88
CA VAL A 45 5.24 2.49 -11.03
C VAL A 45 4.07 1.63 -10.54
N LEU A 46 3.57 1.86 -9.32
CA LEU A 46 2.46 1.09 -8.77
C LEU A 46 1.17 1.22 -9.59
N ARG A 47 0.83 2.43 -10.08
CA ARG A 47 -0.32 2.66 -10.97
C ARG A 47 -0.17 1.92 -12.30
N ALA A 48 1.01 2.01 -12.92
CA ALA A 48 1.28 1.32 -14.16
C ALA A 48 1.16 -0.20 -14.00
N ARG A 49 1.68 -0.76 -12.90
CA ARG A 49 1.59 -2.19 -12.59
C ARG A 49 0.15 -2.62 -12.31
N ALA A 50 -0.63 -1.83 -11.58
CA ALA A 50 -2.05 -2.11 -11.33
C ALA A 50 -2.85 -2.16 -12.64
N ALA A 51 -2.57 -1.25 -13.58
CA ALA A 51 -3.20 -1.25 -14.90
C ALA A 51 -2.78 -2.46 -15.75
N GLN A 52 -1.50 -2.86 -15.72
CA GLN A 52 -1.00 -4.04 -16.43
C GLN A 52 -1.63 -5.34 -15.90
N LEU A 53 -1.91 -5.40 -14.60
CA LEU A 53 -2.50 -6.57 -13.94
C LEU A 53 -4.04 -6.59 -13.99
N ASP A 54 -4.67 -5.55 -14.54
CA ASP A 54 -6.14 -5.33 -14.49
C ASP A 54 -6.72 -5.36 -13.07
N VAL A 55 -5.99 -4.79 -12.10
CA VAL A 55 -6.39 -4.72 -10.69
C VAL A 55 -6.79 -3.31 -10.32
N ARG A 56 -7.99 -3.15 -9.74
CA ARG A 56 -8.48 -1.85 -9.26
C ARG A 56 -8.01 -1.58 -7.84
N VAL A 57 -7.15 -0.58 -7.68
CA VAL A 57 -6.67 -0.11 -6.38
C VAL A 57 -6.93 1.39 -6.24
N ASN A 58 -7.45 1.80 -5.10
CA ASN A 58 -7.55 3.20 -4.71
C ASN A 58 -6.26 3.62 -4.00
N PHE A 59 -5.42 4.39 -4.69
CA PHE A 59 -4.16 4.90 -4.13
C PHE A 59 -4.40 6.16 -3.28
N ILE A 60 -3.85 6.16 -2.05
CA ILE A 60 -3.96 7.28 -1.10
C ILE A 60 -2.55 7.84 -0.84
N THR A 61 -2.37 9.16 -0.93
CA THR A 61 -1.06 9.82 -0.77
C THR A 61 -1.02 10.87 0.36
N SER A 62 -1.98 10.82 1.28
CA SER A 62 -2.06 11.74 2.41
C SER A 62 -0.81 11.68 3.32
N GLU A 63 -0.63 12.68 4.17
CA GLU A 63 0.43 12.66 5.19
C GLU A 63 0.15 11.65 6.30
N ALA A 64 -1.12 11.53 6.72
CA ALA A 64 -1.53 10.55 7.70
C ALA A 64 -1.76 9.18 7.04
N VAL A 65 -1.21 8.12 7.64
CA VAL A 65 -1.47 6.73 7.23
C VAL A 65 -2.80 6.28 7.87
N PRO A 66 -3.85 6.03 7.08
CA PRO A 66 -5.14 5.57 7.61
C PRO A 66 -5.05 4.10 8.06
N ALA A 67 -6.07 3.65 8.80
CA ALA A 67 -6.29 2.21 8.97
C ALA A 67 -6.50 1.58 7.58
N HIS A 68 -5.88 0.42 7.35
CA HIS A 68 -5.96 -0.27 6.08
C HIS A 68 -7.42 -0.65 5.76
N GLN A 69 -7.81 -0.50 4.49
CA GLN A 69 -9.10 -0.94 3.97
C GLN A 69 -8.87 -1.74 2.69
N PRO A 70 -9.52 -2.91 2.52
CA PRO A 70 -9.43 -3.68 1.28
C PRO A 70 -9.75 -2.84 0.04
N GLY A 71 -8.92 -2.97 -0.99
CA GLY A 71 -8.99 -2.20 -2.23
C GLY A 71 -8.32 -0.82 -2.17
N THR A 72 -7.68 -0.47 -1.04
CA THR A 72 -6.93 0.78 -0.89
C THR A 72 -5.45 0.49 -0.64
N LEU A 73 -4.58 1.37 -1.13
CA LEU A 73 -3.15 1.33 -0.85
C LEU A 73 -2.65 2.73 -0.54
N HIS A 74 -2.25 2.95 0.71
CA HIS A 74 -1.55 4.18 1.06
C HIS A 74 -0.11 4.10 0.58
N VAL A 75 0.35 5.14 -0.11
CA VAL A 75 1.67 5.22 -0.71
C VAL A 75 2.36 6.49 -0.26
N ARG A 76 3.53 6.35 0.35
CA ARG A 76 4.51 7.43 0.46
C ARG A 76 5.35 7.40 -0.80
N HIS A 77 5.16 8.41 -1.64
CA HIS A 77 5.89 8.53 -2.89
C HIS A 77 7.39 8.72 -2.63
N ILE A 78 8.18 7.82 -3.21
CA ILE A 78 9.64 7.93 -3.29
C ILE A 78 9.96 7.67 -4.77
N PRO A 79 10.33 8.71 -5.54
CA PRO A 79 10.57 8.56 -6.97
C PRO A 79 11.78 7.67 -7.25
N VAL A 80 11.74 6.98 -8.39
CA VAL A 80 12.88 6.22 -8.94
C VAL A 80 13.63 6.99 -10.01
#